data_AF-W0SAW9-F1
#
_entry.id   AF-W0SAW9-F1
#
_cell.length_a   1.000
_cell.length_b   1.000
_cell.length_c   1.000
_cell.angle_alpha   90.00
_cell.angle_beta   90.00
_cell.angle_gamma   90.00
#
_symmetry.space_group_name_H-M   'P 1'
#
loop_
_entity.id
_entity.type
_entity.pdbx_description
1 polymer ?
#
loop_
_entity_poly.entity_id
_entity_poly.type
_entity_poly.pdbx_seq_one_letter_code
_entity_poly.pdbx_strand_id
1 'polypeptide(L)' 'MAFQFRDIRAKAGTEASIAGGMDHAQKLLGHKHVTMTQHYVRARLGESVEPLRRPGIVEESGE' A
#
# COMPACT_ATOMS: atom_id res chain seq x y z
N MET A 1 -15.47 3.14 -10.53
CA MET A 1 -14.03 3.28 -10.25
C MET A 1 -13.42 1.89 -10.41
N ALA A 2 -12.56 1.66 -11.39
CA ALA A 2 -11.99 0.34 -11.66
C ALA A 2 -10.56 0.28 -11.09
N PHE A 3 -10.24 -0.82 -10.41
CA PHE A 3 -8.89 -1.12 -9.95
C PHE A 3 -7.90 -1.12 -11.13
N GLN A 4 -6.73 -0.52 -10.94
CA GLN A 4 -5.61 -0.60 -11.89
C GLN A 4 -4.40 -1.25 -11.22
N PHE A 5 -3.61 -2.00 -11.99
CA PHE A 5 -2.38 -2.62 -11.46
C PHE A 5 -1.41 -1.62 -10.83
N ARG A 6 -1.43 -0.35 -11.27
CA ARG A 6 -0.62 0.72 -10.67
C ARG A 6 -0.97 0.96 -9.19
N ASP A 7 -2.20 0.66 -8.78
CA ASP A 7 -2.69 0.93 -7.43
C ASP A 7 -2.00 0.01 -6.40
N ILE A 8 -1.57 -1.18 -6.82
CA ILE A 8 -0.72 -2.08 -6.01
C ILE A 8 0.59 -1.39 -5.65
N ARG A 9 1.21 -0.68 -6.62
CA ARG A 9 2.49 0.01 -6.39
C ARG A 9 2.36 1.10 -5.33
N ALA A 10 1.26 1.86 -5.36
CA ALA A 10 0.99 2.87 -4.34
C ALA A 10 0.81 2.23 -2.95
N LYS A 11 0.00 1.15 -2.86
CA LYS A 11 -0.20 0.40 -1.62
C LYS A 11 1.11 -0.15 -1.04
N ALA A 12 1.89 -0.85 -1.86
CA ALA A 12 3.17 -1.43 -1.45
C ALA A 12 4.19 -0.38 -1.01
N GLY A 13 4.24 0.77 -1.70
CA GLY A 13 5.09 1.90 -1.30
C GLY A 13 4.72 2.45 0.09
N THR A 14 3.43 2.55 0.38
CA THR A 14 2.94 2.98 1.70
C THR A 14 3.30 1.98 2.79
N GLU A 15 3.07 0.69 2.58
CA GLU A 15 3.42 -0.36 3.56
C GLU A 15 4.93 -0.40 3.84
N ALA A 16 5.75 -0.30 2.79
CA ALA A 16 7.20 -0.23 2.96
C ALA A 16 7.65 1.01 3.76
N SER A 17 6.95 2.14 3.58
CA SER A 17 7.23 3.35 4.34
C SER A 17 6.86 3.23 5.83
N ILE A 18 5.79 2.50 6.15
CA ILE A 18 5.36 2.23 7.52
C ILE A 18 6.34 1.25 8.19
N ALA A 19 6.75 0.21 7.46
CA ALA A 19 7.62 -0.84 8.00
C ALA A 19 9.10 -0.40 8.15
N GLY A 20 9.61 0.45 7.26
CA GLY A 20 11.04 0.77 7.22
C GLY A 20 11.38 2.20 6.77
N GLY A 21 10.41 3.11 6.76
CA GLY A 21 10.64 4.52 6.43
C GLY A 21 10.67 4.84 4.93
N MET A 22 10.75 6.14 4.63
CA MET A 22 10.64 6.67 3.26
C MET A 22 11.76 6.18 2.33
N ASP A 23 12.96 5.97 2.86
CA ASP A 23 14.13 5.55 2.10
C ASP A 23 13.98 4.10 1.61
N HIS A 24 13.38 3.25 2.45
CA HIS A 24 13.04 1.87 2.10
C HIS A 24 11.98 1.85 0.99
N ALA A 25 10.92 2.65 1.12
CA ALA A 25 9.91 2.82 0.09
C ALA A 25 10.50 3.35 -1.24
N GLN A 26 11.43 4.31 -1.19
CA GLN A 26 12.07 4.85 -2.39
C GLN A 26 12.89 3.80 -3.14
N LYS A 27 13.66 2.97 -2.41
CA LYS A 27 14.43 1.86 -3.00
C LYS A 27 13.50 0.82 -3.61
N LEU A 28 12.46 0.41 -2.89
CA LEU A 28 11.46 -0.56 -3.37
C LEU A 28 10.78 -0.08 -4.67
N LEU A 29 10.43 1.21 -4.73
CA LEU A 29 9.77 1.80 -5.89
C LEU A 29 10.74 2.14 -7.03
N GLY A 30 12.05 2.07 -6.83
CA GLY A 30 13.05 2.44 -7.82
C GLY A 30 13.01 3.92 -8.23
N HIS A 31 12.63 4.81 -7.31
CA HIS A 31 12.52 6.23 -7.61
C HIS A 31 13.85 6.96 -7.43
N LYS A 32 14.23 7.75 -8.44
CA LYS A 32 15.41 8.60 -8.40
C LYS A 32 15.29 9.74 -7.37
N HIS A 33 14.09 10.27 -7.17
CA HIS A 33 13.83 11.38 -6.26
C HIS A 33 12.78 11.01 -5.21
N VAL A 34 13.05 11.37 -3.95
CA VAL A 34 12.16 11.10 -2.81
C VAL A 34 10.79 11.79 -2.95
N THR A 35 10.74 12.92 -3.65
CA THR A 35 9.51 13.69 -3.91
C THR A 35 8.46 12.87 -4.67
N MET A 36 8.89 11.98 -5.57
CA MET A 36 8.00 11.04 -6.26
C MET A 36 7.43 10.01 -5.29
N THR A 37 8.25 9.47 -4.39
CA THR A 37 7.81 8.52 -3.37
C THR A 37 6.80 9.14 -2.41
N GLN A 38 7.03 10.38 -1.98
CA GLN A 38 6.13 11.10 -1.09
C GLN A 38 4.72 11.28 -1.68
N HIS A 39 4.60 11.48 -3.00
CA HIS A 39 3.31 11.58 -3.69
C HIS A 39 2.48 10.29 -3.56
N TYR A 40 3.11 9.13 -3.70
CA TYR A 40 2.41 7.84 -3.64
C TYR A 40 2.09 7.40 -2.20
N VAL A 41 2.98 7.70 -1.25
CA VAL A 41 2.84 7.26 0.14
C VAL A 41 1.78 8.08 0.90
N ARG A 42 1.77 9.41 0.72
CA ARG A 42 0.88 10.31 1.48
C ARG A 42 -0.61 10.12 1.20
N ALA A 43 -0.97 9.76 -0.03
CA ALA A 43 -2.39 9.58 -0.39
C ALA A 43 -3.07 8.40 0.32
N ARG A 44 -2.28 7.43 0.83
CA ARG A 44 -2.75 6.15 1.36
C ARG A 44 -2.44 5.96 2.86
N LEU A 45 -1.65 6.86 3.46
CA LEU A 45 -1.30 6.78 4.88
C LEU A 45 -2.55 7.08 5.72
N GLY A 46 -3.03 6.08 6.47
CA GLY A 46 -4.27 6.19 7.27
C GLY A 46 -5.57 5.84 6.52
N GLU A 47 -5.50 5.44 5.25
CA GLU A 47 -6.67 4.96 4.53
C GLU A 47 -6.92 3.48 4.89
N SER A 48 -7.86 3.25 5.82
CA SER A 48 -8.39 1.91 6.09
C SER A 48 -9.23 1.46 4.89
N VAL A 49 -8.73 0.47 4.15
CA VAL A 49 -9.47 -0.17 3.07
C VAL A 49 -10.13 -1.45 3.59
N GLU A 50 -11.42 -1.60 3.34
CA GLU A 50 -12.11 -2.86 3.67
C GLU A 50 -11.51 -4.00 2.82
N PRO A 51 -11.30 -5.18 3.42
CA PRO A 51 -10.94 -6.37 2.67
C PRO A 51 -11.96 -6.56 1.53
N LEU A 52 -11.46 -6.87 0.33
CA LEU A 52 -12.34 -7.28 -0.76
C LEU A 52 -13.17 -8.47 -0.25
N ARG A 53 -14.50 -8.35 -0.27
CA ARG A 53 -15.40 -9.46 0.09
C ARG A 53 -15.10 -10.61 -0.86
N ARG A 54 -14.32 -11.57 -0.40
CA ARG A 54 -14.08 -12.82 -1.10
C ARG A 54 -15.20 -13.79 -0.70
N PRO A 55 -16.12 -14.15 -1.61
CA PRO A 55 -17.06 -15.22 -1.30
C PRO A 55 -16.23 -16.49 -1.02
N GLY A 56 -16.31 -17.02 0.20
CA GLY A 56 -15.68 -18.30 0.56
C GLY A 56 -14.33 -18.25 1.28
N ILE A 57 -13.88 -17.10 1.80
CA ILE A 57 -12.84 -17.07 2.85
C ILE A 57 -13.41 -16.31 4.05
N VAL A 58 -14.12 -17.04 4.90
CA VAL A 58 -14.37 -16.62 6.28
C VAL A 58 -13.49 -17.55 7.11
N GLU A 59 -12.39 -17.04 7.63
CA GLU A 59 -11.65 -17.77 8.66
C GLU A 59 -12.49 -17.69 9.93
N GLU A 60 -12.88 -18.84 10.48
CA GLU A 60 -13.41 -18.93 11.84
C GLU A 60 -12.34 -18.39 12.81
N SER A 61 -12.50 -17.14 13.23
CA SER A 61 -11.89 -16.67 14.46
C SER A 61 -12.70 -17.28 15.62
N GLY A 62 -12.17 -18.38 16.17
CA GLY A 62 -12.66 -19.03 17.39
C GLY A 62 -12.65 -18.11 18.61
N GLU A 63 -13.41 -18.56 19.62
CA GLU A 63 -13.70 -17.98 20.94
C GLU A 63 -12.59 -17.14 21.60
#